data_AF-A0A553QGF5-F1
#
_entry.id   AF-A0A553QGF5-F1
#
_cell.length_a   1.000
_cell.length_b   1.000
_cell.length_c   1.000
_cell.angle_alpha   90.00
_cell.angle_beta   90.00
_cell.angle_gamma   90.00
#
_symmetry.space_group_name_H-M   'P 1'
#
loop_
_entity.id
_entity.type
_entity.pdbx_description
1 polymer ?
#
loop_
_entity_poly.entity_id
_entity_poly.type
_entity_poly.pdbx_seq_one_letter_code
_entity_poly.pdbx_strand_id
1 'polypeptide(L)'
;FQLGVVRRLEALVQEALGEGDPAVTEAVCVCLWNACLPLLQHKLCKRVRKPLLTLTRALEHTDSLLLDIRCWAQAELFSLENQVGRLESAASHLHKALALDSNCERLQWNLHLLNLRCSSINEKQMHGRTEDMAALLIMQAKDGSRGVSVMNYRHLLVQAGVTLAPEVFQSVLDAHHRIAEAGAQDEDFSLLAAKVQKHVECVKSIEDHLTTLNQCCDHKERVRLWASLVKASHQLEVFDVCIAACRFCLLYDDRRWKIT
;
A
#
# COMPACT_ATOMS: atom_id res chain seq x y z
N PHE A 1 -2.59 -25.84 9.91
CA PHE A 1 -1.94 -25.80 11.24
C PHE A 1 -2.01 -24.41 11.89
N GLN A 2 -1.45 -23.35 11.27
CA GLN A 2 -1.39 -21.99 11.87
C GLN A 2 -2.75 -21.37 12.24
N LEU A 3 -3.79 -21.47 11.40
CA LEU A 3 -5.12 -20.92 11.72
C LEU A 3 -5.79 -21.60 12.94
N GLY A 4 -5.48 -22.87 13.20
CA GLY A 4 -5.97 -23.57 14.39
C GLY A 4 -5.28 -23.08 15.67
N VAL A 5 -4.01 -22.70 15.58
CA VAL A 5 -3.27 -22.06 16.68
C VAL A 5 -3.87 -20.69 16.99
N VAL A 6 -4.10 -19.86 15.97
CA VAL A 6 -4.72 -18.53 16.14
C VAL A 6 -6.09 -18.61 16.82
N ARG A 7 -6.95 -19.56 16.42
CA ARG A 7 -8.27 -19.74 17.06
C ARG A 7 -8.19 -20.17 18.52
N ARG A 8 -7.23 -21.03 18.87
CA ARG A 8 -7.01 -21.44 20.27
C ARG A 8 -6.49 -20.29 21.11
N LEU A 9 -5.52 -19.54 20.59
CA LEU A 9 -4.99 -18.35 21.26
C LEU A 9 -6.08 -17.27 21.41
N GLU A 10 -6.96 -17.09 20.42
CA GLU A 10 -8.11 -16.18 20.52
C GLU A 10 -9.05 -16.58 21.68
N ALA A 11 -9.34 -17.88 21.85
CA ALA A 11 -10.14 -18.37 22.96
C ALA A 11 -9.44 -18.14 24.32
N LEU A 12 -8.14 -18.44 24.39
CA LEU A 12 -7.34 -18.22 25.61
C LEU A 12 -7.29 -16.75 26.03
N VAL A 13 -7.29 -15.80 25.09
CA VAL A 13 -7.40 -14.37 25.44
C VAL A 13 -8.73 -14.06 26.13
N GLN A 14 -9.83 -14.66 25.67
CA GLN A 14 -11.14 -14.45 26.30
C GLN A 14 -11.22 -15.10 27.68
N GLU A 15 -10.62 -16.28 27.86
CA GLU A 15 -10.54 -16.96 29.16
C GLU A 15 -9.71 -16.14 30.16
N ALA A 16 -8.50 -15.69 29.75
CA ALA A 16 -7.63 -14.85 30.58
C ALA A 16 -8.30 -13.53 31.02
N LEU A 17 -9.08 -12.91 30.13
CA LEU A 17 -9.88 -11.74 30.48
C LEU A 17 -10.95 -12.05 31.54
N GLY A 18 -11.55 -13.24 31.51
CA GLY A 18 -12.52 -13.68 32.50
C GLY A 18 -11.90 -13.95 33.87
N GLU A 19 -10.64 -14.41 33.89
CA GLU A 19 -9.87 -14.63 35.13
C GLU A 19 -9.33 -13.33 35.74
N GLY A 20 -9.21 -12.26 34.94
CA GLY A 20 -8.84 -10.93 35.40
C GLY A 20 -7.34 -10.74 35.67
N ASP A 21 -6.48 -11.66 35.22
CA ASP A 21 -5.03 -11.52 35.30
C ASP A 21 -4.50 -10.73 34.07
N PRO A 22 -4.02 -9.48 34.26
CA PRO A 22 -3.53 -8.66 33.16
C PRO A 22 -2.22 -9.21 32.58
N ALA A 23 -1.34 -9.80 33.39
CA ALA A 23 -0.05 -10.31 32.91
C ALA A 23 -0.24 -11.55 32.03
N VAL A 24 -1.17 -12.43 32.41
CA VAL A 24 -1.54 -13.59 31.58
C VAL A 24 -2.21 -13.11 30.29
N THR A 25 -3.15 -12.18 30.38
CA THR A 25 -3.84 -11.61 29.21
C THR A 25 -2.85 -11.02 28.21
N GLU A 26 -1.90 -10.21 28.69
CA GLU A 26 -0.84 -9.62 27.87
C GLU A 26 0.04 -10.69 27.21
N ALA A 27 0.48 -11.70 27.95
CA ALA A 27 1.30 -12.78 27.42
C ALA A 27 0.60 -13.56 26.29
N VAL A 28 -0.70 -13.88 26.47
CA VAL A 28 -1.48 -14.57 25.43
C VAL A 28 -1.70 -13.64 24.23
N CYS A 29 -1.94 -12.34 24.44
CA CYS A 29 -2.03 -11.36 23.36
C CYS A 29 -0.74 -11.27 22.54
N VAL A 30 0.44 -11.22 23.16
CA VAL A 30 1.73 -11.25 22.46
C VAL A 30 1.85 -12.51 21.60
N CYS A 31 1.51 -13.67 22.15
CA CYS A 31 1.51 -14.93 21.40
C CYS A 31 0.54 -14.90 20.21
N LEU A 32 -0.67 -14.36 20.41
CA LEU A 32 -1.68 -14.22 19.38
C LEU A 32 -1.24 -13.27 18.25
N TRP A 33 -0.63 -12.14 18.60
CA TRP A 33 -0.03 -11.21 17.63
C TRP A 33 1.02 -11.92 16.77
N ASN A 34 1.98 -12.59 17.40
CA ASN A 34 3.06 -13.31 16.71
C ASN A 34 2.51 -14.42 15.80
N ALA A 35 1.45 -15.12 16.20
CA ALA A 35 0.78 -16.11 15.37
C ALA A 35 0.01 -15.48 14.19
N CYS A 36 -0.44 -14.23 14.31
CA CYS A 36 -1.12 -13.50 13.24
C CYS A 36 -0.16 -12.91 12.20
N LEU A 37 1.06 -12.52 12.58
CA LEU A 37 2.06 -11.90 11.69
C LEU A 37 2.23 -12.61 10.33
N PRO A 38 2.51 -13.94 10.26
CA PRO A 38 2.67 -14.62 8.97
C PRO A 38 1.38 -14.68 8.14
N LEU A 39 0.22 -14.46 8.75
CA LEU A 39 -1.10 -14.49 8.12
C LEU A 39 -1.60 -13.11 7.67
N LEU A 40 -0.86 -12.03 7.95
CA LEU A 40 -1.17 -10.67 7.47
C LEU A 40 -0.99 -10.50 5.95
N GLN A 41 -0.48 -11.52 5.26
CA GLN A 41 -0.39 -11.55 3.81
C GLN A 41 -1.78 -11.34 3.16
N HIS A 42 -1.82 -10.63 2.02
CA HIS A 42 -3.05 -10.13 1.39
C HIS A 42 -4.17 -11.17 1.18
N LYS A 43 -3.82 -12.45 0.95
CA LYS A 43 -4.81 -13.52 0.74
C LYS A 43 -5.39 -14.10 2.03
N LEU A 44 -4.71 -13.92 3.17
CA LEU A 44 -5.04 -14.51 4.46
C LEU A 44 -5.45 -13.48 5.52
N CYS A 45 -5.16 -12.20 5.29
CA CYS A 45 -5.38 -11.11 6.24
C CYS A 45 -6.85 -11.02 6.71
N LYS A 46 -7.83 -11.35 5.86
CA LYS A 46 -9.25 -11.40 6.23
C LYS A 46 -9.55 -12.39 7.36
N ARG A 47 -8.74 -13.46 7.49
CA ARG A 47 -8.91 -14.51 8.51
C ARG A 47 -8.37 -14.12 9.88
N VAL A 48 -7.52 -13.09 9.97
CA VAL A 48 -6.97 -12.61 11.25
C VAL A 48 -7.70 -11.41 11.82
N ARG A 49 -8.67 -10.84 11.10
CA ARG A 49 -9.47 -9.69 11.56
C ARG A 49 -10.07 -9.90 12.96
N LYS A 50 -10.79 -11.00 13.17
CA LYS A 50 -11.45 -11.28 14.45
C LYS A 50 -10.42 -11.50 15.58
N PRO A 51 -9.37 -12.33 15.39
CA PRO A 51 -8.24 -12.39 16.33
C PRO A 51 -7.62 -11.05 16.71
N LEU A 52 -7.37 -10.16 15.74
CA LEU A 52 -6.81 -8.82 15.99
C LEU A 52 -7.78 -7.92 16.77
N LEU A 53 -9.08 -7.98 16.49
CA LEU A 53 -10.09 -7.28 17.29
C LEU A 53 -10.14 -7.78 18.73
N THR A 54 -10.07 -9.09 18.93
CA THR A 54 -10.03 -9.71 20.25
C THR A 54 -8.80 -9.24 21.03
N LEU A 55 -7.62 -9.29 20.40
CA LEU A 55 -6.36 -8.84 20.99
C LEU A 55 -6.39 -7.36 21.37
N THR A 56 -6.77 -6.48 20.43
CA THR A 56 -6.74 -5.03 20.67
C THR A 56 -7.70 -4.62 21.78
N ARG A 57 -8.89 -5.22 21.86
CA ARG A 57 -9.84 -5.00 22.96
C ARG A 57 -9.31 -5.49 24.30
N ALA A 58 -8.65 -6.64 24.34
CA ALA A 58 -8.05 -7.18 25.55
C ALA A 58 -6.97 -6.23 26.10
N LEU A 59 -6.04 -5.80 25.24
CA LEU A 59 -4.98 -4.87 25.61
C LEU A 59 -5.48 -3.47 25.98
N GLU A 60 -6.59 -3.01 25.37
CA GLU A 60 -7.26 -1.76 25.77
C GLU A 60 -7.95 -1.92 27.13
N HIS A 61 -8.57 -3.06 27.41
CA HIS A 61 -9.28 -3.32 28.66
C HIS A 61 -8.34 -3.40 29.87
N THR A 62 -7.15 -3.96 29.68
CA THR A 62 -6.13 -4.08 30.75
C THR A 62 -5.24 -2.83 30.87
N ASP A 63 -5.52 -1.77 30.11
CA ASP A 63 -4.65 -0.59 29.97
C ASP A 63 -3.18 -0.93 29.73
N SER A 64 -2.95 -1.90 28.83
CA SER A 64 -1.63 -2.50 28.64
C SER A 64 -0.59 -1.50 28.13
N LEU A 65 0.62 -1.59 28.68
CA LEU A 65 1.78 -0.81 28.25
C LEU A 65 2.48 -1.36 27.01
N LEU A 66 1.92 -2.39 26.36
CA LEU A 66 2.42 -2.93 25.08
C LEU A 66 2.05 -2.01 23.90
N LEU A 67 2.52 -0.76 23.95
CA LEU A 67 2.15 0.32 23.02
C LEU A 67 2.42 -0.05 21.56
N ASP A 68 3.56 -0.68 21.27
CA ASP A 68 3.93 -1.10 19.91
C ASP A 68 2.94 -2.10 19.32
N ILE A 69 2.60 -3.16 20.07
CA ILE A 69 1.66 -4.18 19.62
C ILE A 69 0.26 -3.57 19.47
N ARG A 70 -0.16 -2.72 20.41
CA ARG A 70 -1.44 -2.00 20.31
C ARG A 70 -1.46 -1.15 19.04
N CYS A 71 -0.41 -0.37 18.78
CA CYS A 71 -0.31 0.50 17.61
C CYS A 71 -0.33 -0.31 16.30
N TRP A 72 0.51 -1.33 16.17
CA TRP A 72 0.61 -2.15 14.96
C TRP A 72 -0.68 -2.94 14.69
N ALA A 73 -1.29 -3.52 15.72
CA ALA A 73 -2.56 -4.22 15.56
C ALA A 73 -3.69 -3.29 15.10
N GLN A 74 -3.74 -2.05 15.62
CA GLN A 74 -4.68 -1.03 15.15
C GLN A 74 -4.40 -0.61 13.69
N ALA A 75 -3.12 -0.44 13.31
CA ALA A 75 -2.74 -0.11 11.94
C ALA A 75 -3.10 -1.21 10.93
N GLU A 76 -2.99 -2.48 11.32
CA GLU A 76 -3.41 -3.61 10.49
C GLU A 76 -4.94 -3.74 10.41
N LEU A 77 -5.66 -3.48 11.51
CA LEU A 77 -7.13 -3.39 11.49
C LEU A 77 -7.61 -2.25 10.57
N PHE A 78 -7.00 -1.07 10.63
CA PHE A 78 -7.24 0.01 9.68
C PHE A 78 -7.10 -0.48 8.23
N SER A 79 -5.98 -1.15 7.93
CA SER A 79 -5.71 -1.67 6.59
C SER A 79 -6.76 -2.67 6.11
N LEU A 80 -7.25 -3.54 7.01
CA LEU A 80 -8.32 -4.50 6.73
C LEU A 80 -9.68 -3.83 6.50
N GLU A 81 -10.08 -2.87 7.33
CA GLU A 81 -11.34 -2.14 7.15
C GLU A 81 -11.34 -1.31 5.87
N ASN A 82 -10.21 -0.65 5.59
CA ASN A 82 -10.05 0.19 4.42
C ASN A 82 -10.16 -0.63 3.11
N GLN A 83 -9.65 -1.87 3.10
CA GLN A 83 -9.82 -2.80 1.97
C GLN A 83 -11.26 -3.25 1.77
N VAL A 84 -12.03 -3.40 2.85
CA VAL A 84 -13.45 -3.78 2.77
C VAL A 84 -14.33 -2.59 2.40
N GLY A 85 -13.87 -1.35 2.62
CA GLY A 85 -14.60 -0.11 2.35
C GLY A 85 -15.36 0.44 3.56
N ARG A 86 -15.08 -0.06 4.77
CA ARG A 86 -15.68 0.44 6.02
C ARG A 86 -14.90 1.63 6.55
N LEU A 87 -15.08 2.79 5.91
CA LEU A 87 -14.27 3.98 6.17
C LEU A 87 -14.36 4.48 7.61
N GLU A 88 -15.54 4.47 8.23
CA GLU A 88 -15.71 4.89 9.63
C GLU A 88 -14.94 3.99 10.61
N SER A 89 -15.04 2.67 10.42
CA SER A 89 -14.29 1.70 11.23
C SER A 89 -12.78 1.84 10.99
N ALA A 90 -12.37 2.07 9.75
CA ALA A 90 -10.97 2.33 9.41
C ALA A 90 -10.47 3.60 10.12
N ALA A 91 -11.22 4.70 10.05
CA ALA A 91 -10.89 5.96 10.73
C ALA A 91 -10.71 5.77 12.24
N SER A 92 -11.61 5.02 12.88
CA SER A 92 -11.53 4.71 14.30
C SER A 92 -10.23 4.00 14.67
N HIS A 93 -9.88 2.93 13.95
CA HIS A 93 -8.62 2.19 14.19
C HIS A 93 -7.38 3.05 13.93
N LEU A 94 -7.41 3.89 12.89
CA LEU A 94 -6.28 4.77 12.57
C LEU A 94 -6.06 5.86 13.63
N HIS A 95 -7.12 6.49 14.12
CA HIS A 95 -7.02 7.46 15.22
C HIS A 95 -6.50 6.81 16.50
N LYS A 96 -6.93 5.58 16.80
CA LYS A 96 -6.38 4.81 17.92
C LYS A 96 -4.89 4.52 17.77
N ALA A 97 -4.43 4.16 16.57
CA ALA A 97 -3.00 3.96 16.30
C ALA A 97 -2.19 5.26 16.46
N LEU A 98 -2.69 6.37 15.93
CA LEU A 98 -2.05 7.69 16.05
C LEU A 98 -2.03 8.23 17.48
N ALA A 99 -3.00 7.85 18.32
CA ALA A 99 -2.98 8.19 19.74
C ALA A 99 -1.84 7.47 20.50
N LEU A 100 -1.37 6.33 19.97
CA LEU A 100 -0.26 5.56 20.53
C LEU A 100 1.09 5.98 19.94
N ASP A 101 1.13 6.30 18.65
CA ASP A 101 2.32 6.80 17.95
C ASP A 101 1.93 7.90 16.95
N SER A 102 1.93 9.14 17.44
CA SER A 102 1.53 10.32 16.66
C SER A 102 2.57 10.73 15.61
N ASN A 103 3.82 10.34 15.78
CA ASN A 103 4.94 10.72 14.92
C ASN A 103 5.19 9.68 13.81
N CYS A 104 4.46 8.58 13.79
CA CYS A 104 4.57 7.58 12.73
C CYS A 104 4.17 8.16 11.37
N GLU A 105 5.16 8.45 10.52
CA GLU A 105 4.94 8.97 9.16
C GLU A 105 3.97 8.10 8.35
N ARG A 106 4.03 6.77 8.53
CA ARG A 106 3.14 5.82 7.83
C ARG A 106 1.68 6.01 8.24
N LEU A 107 1.42 6.27 9.53
CA LEU A 107 0.06 6.50 10.02
C LEU A 107 -0.47 7.86 9.59
N GLN A 108 0.38 8.90 9.64
CA GLN A 108 0.03 10.23 9.14
C GLN A 108 -0.30 10.20 7.65
N TRP A 109 0.50 9.48 6.86
CA TRP A 109 0.22 9.24 5.44
C TRP A 109 -1.12 8.54 5.21
N ASN A 110 -1.42 7.49 5.98
CA ASN A 110 -2.71 6.80 5.89
C ASN A 110 -3.89 7.70 6.27
N LEU A 111 -3.70 8.64 7.21
CA LEU A 111 -4.72 9.61 7.61
C LEU A 111 -4.98 10.60 6.48
N HIS A 112 -3.91 11.11 5.88
CA HIS A 112 -3.99 11.97 4.70
C HIS A 112 -4.76 11.29 3.57
N LEU A 113 -4.40 10.05 3.22
CA LEU A 113 -5.09 9.27 2.19
C LEU A 113 -6.57 9.04 2.51
N LEU A 114 -6.90 8.75 3.77
CA LEU A 114 -8.29 8.56 4.21
C LEU A 114 -9.09 9.86 4.08
N ASN A 115 -8.51 10.99 4.49
CA ASN A 115 -9.12 12.31 4.35
C ASN A 115 -9.32 12.69 2.88
N LEU A 116 -8.33 12.45 2.02
CA LEU A 116 -8.47 12.64 0.58
C LEU A 116 -9.64 11.83 0.02
N ARG A 117 -9.73 10.55 0.38
CA ARG A 117 -10.81 9.67 -0.07
C ARG A 117 -12.18 10.19 0.37
N CYS A 118 -12.34 10.58 1.64
CA CYS A 118 -13.57 11.17 2.17
C CYS A 118 -13.93 12.50 1.49
N SER A 119 -12.95 13.38 1.26
CA SER A 119 -13.17 14.68 0.60
C SER A 119 -13.48 14.53 -0.88
N SER A 120 -12.93 13.53 -1.57
CA SER A 120 -13.20 13.27 -2.99
C SER A 120 -14.64 12.82 -3.27
N ILE A 121 -15.32 12.23 -2.29
CA ILE A 121 -16.75 11.92 -2.35
C ILE A 121 -17.58 13.23 -2.40
N ASN A 122 -17.02 14.33 -1.89
CA ASN A 122 -17.60 15.67 -1.92
C ASN A 122 -16.94 16.48 -3.05
N GLU A 123 -17.32 16.19 -4.31
CA GLU A 123 -16.78 16.60 -5.63
C GLU A 123 -16.28 18.07 -5.85
N LYS A 124 -16.39 18.99 -4.89
CA LYS A 124 -16.16 20.43 -5.08
C LYS A 124 -14.73 20.94 -4.88
N GLN A 125 -13.76 20.11 -4.49
CA GLN A 125 -12.37 20.56 -4.25
C GLN A 125 -11.34 19.60 -4.87
N MET A 126 -11.27 19.57 -6.20
CA MET A 126 -10.19 18.90 -6.96
C MET A 126 -9.11 19.89 -7.43
N HIS A 127 -8.61 20.74 -6.53
CA HIS A 127 -7.42 21.57 -6.79
C HIS A 127 -6.22 21.11 -5.94
N GLY A 128 -6.04 19.79 -5.84
CA GLY A 128 -5.01 19.16 -5.01
C GLY A 128 -3.67 19.03 -5.73
N ARG A 129 -2.61 18.82 -4.94
CA ARG A 129 -1.25 18.52 -5.45
C ARG A 129 -1.30 17.32 -6.40
N THR A 130 -0.33 17.22 -7.31
CA THR A 130 -0.22 16.08 -8.25
C THR A 130 -0.21 14.73 -7.54
N GLU A 131 0.43 14.69 -6.37
CA GLU A 131 0.51 13.54 -5.47
C GLU A 131 -0.88 13.11 -4.96
N ASP A 132 -1.70 14.09 -4.55
CA ASP A 132 -3.05 13.85 -4.05
C ASP A 132 -3.96 13.32 -5.16
N MET A 133 -3.83 13.89 -6.37
CA MET A 133 -4.57 13.43 -7.55
C MET A 133 -4.15 12.02 -7.97
N ALA A 134 -2.86 11.71 -7.98
CA ALA A 134 -2.37 10.37 -8.26
C ALA A 134 -2.86 9.35 -7.21
N ALA A 135 -2.85 9.73 -5.94
CA ALA A 135 -3.37 8.89 -4.85
C ALA A 135 -4.86 8.55 -5.06
N LEU A 136 -5.66 9.54 -5.42
CA LEU A 136 -7.10 9.36 -5.68
C LEU A 136 -7.36 8.46 -6.88
N LEU A 137 -6.63 8.62 -7.98
CA LEU A 137 -6.74 7.76 -9.16
C LEU A 137 -6.40 6.29 -8.82
N ILE A 138 -5.35 6.06 -8.04
CA ILE A 138 -4.98 4.71 -7.57
C ILE A 138 -6.08 4.13 -6.67
N MET A 139 -6.64 4.92 -5.75
CA MET A 139 -7.72 4.49 -4.86
C MET A 139 -8.99 4.14 -5.66
N GLN A 140 -9.39 4.98 -6.62
CA GLN A 140 -10.53 4.75 -7.50
C GLN A 140 -10.37 3.47 -8.32
N ALA A 141 -9.18 3.21 -8.87
CA ALA A 141 -8.89 1.97 -9.59
C ALA A 141 -9.08 0.73 -8.72
N LYS A 142 -8.64 0.80 -7.45
CA LYS A 142 -8.79 -0.30 -6.48
C LYS A 142 -10.24 -0.53 -6.07
N ASP A 143 -11.01 0.53 -5.88
CA ASP A 143 -12.41 0.46 -5.48
C ASP A 143 -13.33 -0.01 -6.62
N GLY A 144 -13.09 0.49 -7.84
CA GLY A 144 -13.84 0.15 -9.06
C GLY A 144 -13.63 -1.28 -9.56
N SER A 145 -12.64 -2.01 -9.04
CA SER A 145 -12.40 -3.42 -9.37
C SER A 145 -13.54 -4.38 -9.01
N ARG A 146 -14.52 -3.91 -8.22
CA ARG A 146 -15.71 -4.68 -7.81
C ARG A 146 -16.80 -4.70 -8.89
N GLY A 147 -16.49 -5.27 -10.06
CA GLY A 147 -17.47 -5.59 -11.11
C GLY A 147 -17.38 -4.78 -12.40
N VAL A 148 -16.29 -4.02 -12.62
CA VAL A 148 -16.09 -3.19 -13.82
C VAL A 148 -15.00 -3.77 -14.73
N SER A 149 -15.09 -3.52 -16.04
CA SER A 149 -14.14 -3.97 -17.07
C SER A 149 -12.69 -3.53 -16.81
N VAL A 150 -11.74 -4.38 -17.24
CA VAL A 150 -10.28 -4.18 -17.16
C VAL A 150 -9.81 -2.85 -17.71
N MET A 151 -10.43 -2.43 -18.81
CA MET A 151 -10.08 -1.19 -19.50
C MET A 151 -10.30 0.06 -18.64
N ASN A 152 -11.29 0.02 -17.73
CA ASN A 152 -11.67 1.19 -16.94
C ASN A 152 -10.65 1.45 -15.81
N TYR A 153 -10.15 0.41 -15.14
CA TYR A 153 -9.13 0.60 -14.11
C TYR A 153 -7.72 0.77 -14.71
N ARG A 154 -7.42 0.19 -15.88
CA ARG A 154 -6.15 0.45 -16.58
C ARG A 154 -5.99 1.94 -16.88
N HIS A 155 -7.02 2.58 -17.43
CA HIS A 155 -6.99 4.02 -17.71
C HIS A 155 -6.65 4.84 -16.45
N LEU A 156 -7.30 4.56 -15.32
CA LEU A 156 -7.04 5.25 -14.05
C LEU A 156 -5.60 5.06 -13.56
N LEU A 157 -5.04 3.86 -13.69
CA LEU A 157 -3.66 3.58 -13.29
C LEU A 157 -2.63 4.23 -14.21
N VAL A 158 -2.89 4.27 -15.52
CA VAL A 158 -2.07 5.03 -16.48
C VAL A 158 -2.12 6.52 -16.14
N GLN A 159 -3.32 7.06 -15.93
CA GLN A 159 -3.51 8.45 -15.57
C GLN A 159 -2.80 8.79 -14.25
N ALA A 160 -2.80 7.89 -13.26
CA ALA A 160 -2.05 8.08 -12.02
C ALA A 160 -0.54 8.19 -12.28
N GLY A 161 0.01 7.32 -13.12
CA GLY A 161 1.43 7.36 -13.51
C GLY A 161 1.80 8.62 -14.27
N VAL A 162 0.95 9.06 -15.21
CA VAL A 162 1.11 10.34 -15.94
C VAL A 162 1.02 11.53 -14.99
N THR A 163 0.07 11.55 -14.05
CA THR A 163 -0.01 12.63 -13.05
C THR A 163 1.25 12.74 -12.21
N LEU A 164 1.91 11.60 -11.90
CA LEU A 164 3.19 11.61 -11.20
C LEU A 164 4.33 12.06 -12.13
N ALA A 165 4.45 11.47 -13.32
CA ALA A 165 5.54 11.76 -14.26
C ALA A 165 5.00 11.91 -15.70
N PRO A 166 4.55 13.10 -16.12
CA PRO A 166 3.70 13.28 -17.31
C PRO A 166 4.28 12.68 -18.60
N GLU A 167 5.31 13.32 -19.15
CA GLU A 167 5.87 12.92 -20.45
C GLU A 167 6.71 11.64 -20.35
N VAL A 168 7.37 11.44 -19.20
CA VAL A 168 8.28 10.32 -18.98
C VAL A 168 7.53 9.01 -18.79
N PHE A 169 6.43 9.00 -18.02
CA PHE A 169 5.69 7.77 -17.76
C PHE A 169 5.07 7.19 -19.03
N GLN A 170 4.46 8.03 -19.87
CA GLN A 170 3.86 7.58 -21.13
C GLN A 170 4.93 7.04 -22.09
N SER A 171 6.07 7.72 -22.21
CA SER A 171 7.21 7.26 -23.01
C SER A 171 7.70 5.87 -22.56
N VAL A 172 7.83 5.66 -21.25
CA VAL A 172 8.23 4.37 -20.67
C VAL A 172 7.16 3.30 -20.93
N LEU A 173 5.88 3.62 -20.81
CA LEU A 173 4.79 2.68 -21.05
C LEU A 173 4.70 2.25 -22.53
N ASP A 174 4.83 3.20 -23.45
CA ASP A 174 4.86 2.97 -24.90
C ASP A 174 6.10 2.18 -25.31
N ALA A 175 7.21 2.38 -24.60
CA ALA A 175 8.41 1.59 -24.81
C ALA A 175 8.17 0.10 -24.56
N HIS A 176 7.40 -0.26 -23.54
CA HIS A 176 7.10 -1.66 -23.23
C HIS A 176 6.09 -2.30 -24.18
N HIS A 177 5.07 -1.57 -24.64
CA HIS A 177 4.08 -2.12 -25.59
C HIS A 177 4.72 -2.51 -26.91
N ARG A 178 5.55 -1.63 -27.48
CA ARG A 178 6.24 -1.90 -28.76
C ARG A 178 7.23 -3.07 -28.65
N ILE A 179 7.74 -3.35 -27.44
CA ILE A 179 8.62 -4.49 -27.16
C ILE A 179 7.83 -5.80 -27.07
N ALA A 180 6.60 -5.77 -26.54
CA ALA A 180 5.71 -6.92 -26.45
C ALA A 180 5.15 -7.32 -27.83
N GLU A 181 4.82 -6.36 -28.68
CA GLU A 181 4.35 -6.61 -30.05
C GLU A 181 5.45 -7.16 -30.97
N ALA A 182 6.72 -6.84 -30.71
CA ALA A 182 7.87 -7.32 -31.47
C ALA A 182 8.34 -8.74 -31.05
N GLY A 183 7.57 -9.47 -30.25
CA GLY A 183 7.97 -10.76 -29.66
C GLY A 183 7.19 -11.95 -30.19
N ALA A 184 7.50 -12.43 -31.41
CA ALA A 184 7.21 -13.80 -31.84
C ALA A 184 8.04 -14.31 -33.03
N GLN A 185 8.80 -13.46 -33.74
CA GLN A 185 9.65 -13.91 -34.85
C GLN A 185 11.04 -13.30 -34.79
N ASP A 186 12.02 -14.19 -34.77
CA ASP A 186 13.48 -14.06 -34.88
C ASP A 186 14.31 -13.46 -33.72
N GLU A 187 15.29 -14.26 -33.31
CA GLU A 187 16.39 -13.95 -32.39
C GLU A 187 17.42 -13.02 -33.06
N ASP A 188 17.01 -11.82 -33.47
CA ASP A 188 17.94 -10.87 -34.07
C ASP A 188 18.62 -10.00 -33.00
N PHE A 189 19.95 -10.07 -32.94
CA PHE A 189 20.78 -9.28 -32.02
C PHE A 189 20.53 -7.76 -32.18
N SER A 190 20.09 -7.33 -33.37
CA SER A 190 19.67 -5.97 -33.68
C SER A 190 18.45 -5.51 -32.85
N LEU A 191 17.46 -6.39 -32.68
CA LEU A 191 16.26 -6.14 -31.88
C LEU A 191 16.61 -6.06 -30.39
N LEU A 192 17.53 -6.91 -29.92
CA LEU A 192 18.04 -6.85 -28.55
C LEU A 192 18.80 -5.55 -28.29
N ALA A 193 19.67 -5.14 -29.22
CA ALA A 193 20.39 -3.87 -29.13
C ALA A 193 19.43 -2.66 -29.09
N ALA A 194 18.39 -2.66 -29.93
CA ALA A 194 17.35 -1.63 -29.89
C ALA A 194 16.57 -1.61 -28.57
N LYS A 195 16.27 -2.79 -27.99
CA LYS A 195 15.64 -2.93 -26.67
C LYS A 195 16.52 -2.35 -25.55
N VAL A 196 17.83 -2.63 -25.58
CA VAL A 196 18.80 -2.11 -24.61
C VAL A 196 18.94 -0.60 -24.74
N GLN A 197 19.08 -0.09 -25.97
CA GLN A 197 19.21 1.35 -26.23
C GLN A 197 17.99 2.12 -25.70
N LYS A 198 16.78 1.64 -26.01
CA LYS A 198 15.55 2.25 -25.52
C LYS A 198 15.41 2.18 -24.00
N HIS A 199 15.88 1.09 -23.38
CA HIS A 199 15.93 0.98 -21.92
C HIS A 199 16.87 2.04 -21.32
N VAL A 200 18.07 2.23 -21.88
CA VAL A 200 19.02 3.26 -21.44
C VAL A 200 18.44 4.66 -21.58
N GLU A 201 17.77 4.96 -22.69
CA GLU A 201 17.09 6.24 -22.91
C GLU A 201 15.97 6.50 -21.90
N CYS A 202 15.14 5.48 -21.63
CA CYS A 202 14.10 5.56 -20.61
C CYS A 202 14.70 5.82 -19.22
N VAL A 203 15.76 5.10 -18.83
CA VAL A 203 16.41 5.28 -17.51
C VAL A 203 16.94 6.71 -17.37
N LYS A 204 17.66 7.20 -18.38
CA LYS A 204 18.18 8.56 -18.40
C LYS A 204 17.07 9.62 -18.30
N SER A 205 15.98 9.44 -19.07
CA SER A 205 14.84 10.35 -19.03
C SER A 205 14.16 10.39 -17.65
N ILE A 206 14.10 9.26 -16.93
CA ILE A 206 13.58 9.24 -15.57
C ILE A 206 14.55 9.90 -14.59
N GLU A 207 15.86 9.67 -14.70
CA GLU A 207 16.88 10.36 -13.88
C GLU A 207 16.82 11.89 -14.05
N ASP A 208 16.71 12.38 -15.28
CA ASP A 208 16.56 13.80 -15.58
C ASP A 208 15.28 14.39 -14.96
N HIS A 209 14.18 13.63 -14.95
CA HIS A 209 12.95 14.04 -14.28
C HIS A 209 13.09 14.08 -12.75
N LEU A 210 13.77 13.11 -12.15
CA LEU A 210 14.02 13.06 -10.71
C LEU A 210 14.93 14.20 -10.23
N THR A 211 15.96 14.55 -11.00
CA THR A 211 16.84 15.68 -10.69
C THR A 211 16.09 17.02 -10.73
N THR A 212 15.15 17.18 -11.66
CA THR A 212 14.28 18.37 -11.76
C THR A 212 13.30 18.48 -10.59
N LEU A 213 12.78 17.34 -10.11
CA LEU A 213 11.85 17.29 -8.96
C LEU A 213 12.49 17.60 -7.60
N ASN A 214 13.83 17.48 -7.50
CA ASN A 214 14.59 17.53 -6.23
C ASN A 214 14.51 18.87 -5.48
N GLN A 215 13.80 19.88 -6.01
CA GLN A 215 13.68 21.21 -5.42
C GLN A 215 12.31 21.48 -4.75
N CYS A 216 11.26 20.68 -5.02
CA CYS A 216 9.88 21.04 -4.63
C CYS A 216 9.02 19.92 -4.00
N CYS A 217 9.46 18.66 -3.98
CA CYS A 217 8.59 17.52 -3.65
C CYS A 217 9.10 16.65 -2.49
N ASP A 218 8.19 16.09 -1.70
CA ASP A 218 8.53 15.05 -0.71
C ASP A 218 8.78 13.71 -1.43
N HIS A 219 10.06 13.34 -1.53
CA HIS A 219 10.49 12.07 -2.14
C HIS A 219 9.87 10.85 -1.46
N LYS A 220 9.61 10.89 -0.14
CA LYS A 220 9.01 9.76 0.60
C LYS A 220 7.57 9.52 0.14
N GLU A 221 6.80 10.60 0.00
CA GLU A 221 5.43 10.57 -0.50
C GLU A 221 5.37 9.96 -1.90
N ARG A 222 6.24 10.42 -2.81
CA ARG A 222 6.28 9.92 -4.20
C ARG A 222 6.67 8.45 -4.31
N VAL A 223 7.65 7.98 -3.52
CA VAL A 223 8.00 6.55 -3.45
C VAL A 223 6.81 5.71 -2.98
N ARG A 224 6.09 6.16 -1.95
CA ARG A 224 4.88 5.48 -1.46
C ARG A 224 3.80 5.41 -2.54
N LEU A 225 3.65 6.45 -3.36
CA LEU A 225 2.71 6.49 -4.48
C LEU A 225 3.11 5.53 -5.61
N TRP A 226 4.38 5.52 -6.02
CA TRP A 226 4.88 4.56 -7.01
C TRP A 226 4.71 3.11 -6.54
N ALA A 227 5.08 2.81 -5.29
CA ALA A 227 4.87 1.50 -4.69
C ALA A 227 3.38 1.11 -4.63
N SER A 228 2.51 2.07 -4.36
CA SER A 228 1.06 1.88 -4.36
C SER A 228 0.52 1.61 -5.77
N LEU A 229 1.04 2.31 -6.79
CA LEU A 229 0.70 2.10 -8.20
C LEU A 229 1.15 0.71 -8.67
N VAL A 230 2.38 0.29 -8.36
CA VAL A 230 2.88 -1.07 -8.63
C VAL A 230 1.95 -2.10 -8.00
N LYS A 231 1.66 -1.95 -6.70
CA LYS A 231 0.83 -2.90 -5.96
C LYS A 231 -0.59 -2.98 -6.52
N ALA A 232 -1.20 -1.85 -6.86
CA ALA A 232 -2.54 -1.79 -7.44
C ALA A 232 -2.56 -2.43 -8.84
N SER A 233 -1.59 -2.09 -9.69
CA SER A 233 -1.48 -2.61 -11.05
C SER A 233 -1.27 -4.14 -11.06
N HIS A 234 -0.40 -4.65 -10.18
CA HIS A 234 -0.22 -6.10 -10.02
C HIS A 234 -1.50 -6.80 -9.53
N GLN A 235 -2.20 -6.22 -8.55
CA GLN A 235 -3.44 -6.79 -8.01
C GLN A 235 -4.59 -6.81 -9.04
N LEU A 236 -4.57 -5.87 -9.98
CA LEU A 236 -5.55 -5.73 -11.05
C LEU A 236 -5.06 -6.31 -12.39
N GLU A 237 -3.94 -7.04 -12.39
CA GLU A 237 -3.36 -7.70 -13.57
C GLU A 237 -3.03 -6.74 -14.75
N VAL A 238 -2.77 -5.47 -14.44
CA VAL A 238 -2.30 -4.45 -15.39
C VAL A 238 -0.76 -4.45 -15.41
N PHE A 239 -0.19 -5.50 -16.00
CA PHE A 239 1.25 -5.77 -15.91
C PHE A 239 2.13 -4.75 -16.64
N ASP A 240 1.65 -4.16 -17.73
CA ASP A 240 2.33 -3.09 -18.46
C ASP A 240 2.58 -1.87 -17.56
N VAL A 241 1.54 -1.40 -16.85
CA VAL A 241 1.64 -0.29 -15.89
C VAL A 241 2.48 -0.71 -14.67
N CYS A 242 2.33 -1.95 -14.21
CA CYS A 242 3.12 -2.48 -13.11
C CYS A 242 4.63 -2.43 -13.41
N ILE A 243 5.06 -2.91 -14.58
CA ILE A 243 6.47 -2.93 -14.98
C ILE A 243 6.99 -1.51 -15.16
N ALA A 244 6.22 -0.62 -15.80
CA ALA A 244 6.59 0.78 -15.95
C ALA A 244 6.81 1.45 -14.58
N ALA A 245 5.85 1.31 -13.65
CA ALA A 245 5.94 1.88 -12.31
C ALA A 245 7.10 1.28 -11.47
N CYS A 246 7.41 -0.01 -11.63
CA CYS A 246 8.56 -0.64 -10.96
C CYS A 246 9.89 0.05 -11.30
N ARG A 247 10.06 0.52 -12.55
CA ARG A 247 11.28 1.24 -12.95
C ARG A 247 11.43 2.55 -12.19
N PHE A 248 10.34 3.28 -11.98
CA PHE A 248 10.36 4.47 -11.15
C PHE A 248 10.73 4.12 -9.71
N CYS A 249 10.16 3.06 -9.11
CA CYS A 249 10.52 2.62 -7.76
C CYS A 249 12.03 2.36 -7.59
N LEU A 250 12.66 1.66 -8.55
CA LEU A 250 14.08 1.32 -8.50
C LEU A 250 14.98 2.56 -8.55
N LEU A 251 14.56 3.61 -9.24
CA LEU A 251 15.32 4.86 -9.34
C LEU A 251 15.16 5.77 -8.11
N TYR A 252 14.26 5.43 -7.20
CA TYR A 252 14.30 6.00 -5.85
C TYR A 252 15.14 5.14 -4.89
N ASP A 253 15.58 3.93 -5.29
CA ASP A 253 16.45 3.05 -4.49
C ASP A 253 17.93 3.46 -4.56
N ASP A 254 18.20 4.77 -4.49
CA ASP A 254 19.52 5.37 -4.65
C ASP A 254 20.41 5.25 -3.40
N ARG A 255 20.15 4.26 -2.53
CA ARG A 255 20.80 4.11 -1.20
C ARG A 255 20.70 5.33 -0.27
N ARG A 256 19.95 6.38 -0.65
CA ARG A 256 19.66 7.55 0.18
C ARG A 256 18.75 7.21 1.36
N TRP A 257 18.01 6.10 1.24
CA TRP A 257 17.10 5.59 2.25
C TRP A 257 17.83 4.58 3.13
N LYS A 258 18.44 5.05 4.23
CA LYS A 258 18.82 4.16 5.31
C LYS A 258 17.55 3.72 6.01
N ILE A 259 17.33 2.41 6.11
CA ILE A 259 16.37 1.84 7.06
C ILE A 259 17.01 2.05 8.44
N THR A 260 16.80 3.23 9.03
CA THR A 260 17.05 3.49 10.45
C THR A 260 15.81 3.17 11.24
#